data_AF-A0A2V9I175-F1
#
_entry.id   AF-A0A2V9I175-F1
#
_cell.length_a   1.000
_cell.length_b   1.000
_cell.length_c   1.000
_cell.angle_alpha   90.00
_cell.angle_beta   90.00
_cell.angle_gamma   90.00
#
_symmetry.space_group_name_H-M   'P 1'
#
loop_
_entity.id
_entity.type
_entity.pdbx_description
1 polymer ?
#
loop_
_entity_poly.entity_id
_entity_poly.type
_entity_poly.pdbx_seq_one_letter_code
_entity_poly.pdbx_strand_id
1 'polypeptide(L)'
;MEVHFNPEQEAQLSQIASHAGTDTERLVKDAVLRLLEQDARFRAAVREGIAQADRGNLSKRKRWTRVSSGCLTLDAYPLDANRRSGLAKHLRLPERTRAHLAKPTVIEIRKSVRSLKKFPQRGRMGREESTRELLHRRLPHIIAYRMKHDAVEILHIWHPAQDR
;
A
#
# COMPACT_ATOMS: atom_id res chain seq x y z
N MET A 1 12.88 13.78 -23.83
CA MET A 1 11.44 14.12 -23.86
C MET A 1 11.31 15.46 -23.17
N GLU A 2 10.82 16.48 -23.88
CA GLU A 2 10.46 17.76 -23.25
C GLU A 2 9.04 17.66 -22.68
N VAL A 3 8.83 18.26 -21.50
CA VAL A 3 7.53 18.26 -20.81
C VAL A 3 6.99 19.69 -20.89
N HIS A 4 5.85 19.86 -21.56
CA HIS A 4 5.17 21.14 -21.66
C HIS A 4 4.07 21.24 -20.62
N PHE A 5 4.07 22.33 -19.85
CA PHE A 5 2.99 22.70 -18.95
C PHE A 5 2.05 23.69 -19.64
N ASN A 6 0.78 23.70 -19.24
CA ASN A 6 -0.11 24.76 -19.69
C ASN A 6 0.14 26.06 -18.88
N PRO A 7 -0.30 27.23 -19.36
CA PRO A 7 -0.05 28.50 -18.66
C PRO A 7 -0.56 28.55 -17.22
N GLU A 8 -1.67 27.85 -16.93
CA GLU A 8 -2.23 27.76 -15.58
C GLU A 8 -1.32 26.96 -14.64
N GLN A 9 -0.79 25.83 -15.10
CA GLN A 9 0.17 24.99 -14.38
C GLN A 9 1.49 25.73 -14.15
N GLU A 10 1.98 26.49 -15.13
CA GLU A 10 3.19 27.32 -14.97
C GLU A 10 2.99 28.41 -13.93
N ALA A 11 1.85 29.10 -13.94
CA ALA A 11 1.51 30.10 -12.94
C ALA A 11 1.43 29.48 -11.53
N GLN A 12 0.79 28.32 -11.39
CA GLN A 12 0.71 27.58 -10.12
C GLN A 12 2.10 27.14 -9.62
N LEU A 13 2.93 26.58 -10.49
CA LEU A 13 4.29 26.16 -10.14
C LEU A 13 5.16 27.36 -9.73
N SER A 14 5.06 28.48 -10.45
CA SER A 14 5.76 29.72 -10.12
C SER A 14 5.34 30.29 -8.75
N GLN A 15 4.04 30.24 -8.44
CA GLN A 15 3.51 30.65 -7.14
C GLN A 15 4.04 29.76 -6.00
N ILE A 16 4.05 28.44 -6.20
CA ILE A 16 4.59 27.48 -5.21
C ILE A 16 6.09 27.70 -5.02
N ALA A 17 6.84 27.86 -6.11
CA ALA A 17 8.28 28.09 -6.08
C ALA A 17 8.63 29.37 -5.32
N SER A 18 7.92 30.47 -5.62
CA SER A 18 8.06 31.75 -4.93
C SER A 18 7.79 31.63 -3.43
N HIS A 19 6.72 30.94 -3.04
CA HIS A 19 6.41 30.73 -1.62
C HIS A 19 7.44 29.84 -0.90
N ALA A 20 8.02 28.87 -1.61
CA ALA A 20 9.04 27.97 -1.09
C ALA A 20 10.47 28.56 -1.15
N GLY A 21 10.65 29.77 -1.70
CA GLY A 21 11.96 30.40 -1.85
C GLY A 21 12.89 29.68 -2.82
N THR A 22 12.33 29.02 -3.84
CA THR A 22 13.06 28.30 -4.90
C THR A 22 12.61 28.79 -6.27
N ASP A 23 13.36 28.47 -7.34
CA ASP A 23 12.89 28.62 -8.70
C ASP A 23 12.05 27.42 -9.16
N THR A 24 11.25 27.62 -10.22
CA THR A 24 10.33 26.63 -10.78
C THR A 24 11.05 25.39 -11.30
N GLU A 25 12.21 25.55 -11.94
CA GLU A 25 12.96 24.44 -12.51
C GLU A 25 13.47 23.50 -11.41
N ARG A 26 14.04 24.07 -10.35
CA ARG A 26 14.49 23.34 -9.17
C ARG A 26 13.32 22.66 -8.45
N LEU A 27 12.18 23.33 -8.30
CA LEU A 27 10.97 22.73 -7.71
C LEU A 27 10.53 21.48 -8.50
N VAL A 28 10.48 21.58 -9.83
CA VAL A 28 10.08 20.47 -10.71
C VAL A 28 11.10 19.34 -10.64
N LYS A 29 12.41 19.64 -10.72
CA LYS A 29 13.48 18.65 -10.58
C LYS A 29 13.39 17.90 -9.26
N ASP A 30 13.22 18.61 -8.15
CA ASP A 30 13.08 18.01 -6.82
C ASP A 30 11.81 17.14 -6.72
N ALA A 31 10.70 17.60 -7.29
CA ALA A 31 9.46 16.82 -7.32
C ALA A 31 9.61 15.51 -8.12
N VAL A 32 10.28 15.57 -9.28
CA VAL A 32 10.56 14.39 -10.11
C VAL A 32 11.49 13.42 -9.39
N LEU A 33 12.59 13.92 -8.79
CA LEU A 33 13.51 13.07 -8.01
C LEU A 33 12.80 12.35 -6.88
N ARG A 34 11.95 13.06 -6.12
CA ARG A 34 11.15 12.47 -5.04
C ARG A 34 10.18 11.41 -5.56
N LEU A 35 9.53 11.64 -6.70
CA LEU A 35 8.64 10.66 -7.31
C LEU A 35 9.38 9.37 -7.68
N LEU A 36 10.56 9.48 -8.29
CA LEU A 36 11.38 8.33 -8.69
C LEU A 36 11.88 7.54 -7.48
N GLU A 37 12.35 8.22 -6.44
CA GLU A 37 12.78 7.56 -5.20
C GLU A 37 11.64 6.82 -4.51
N GLN A 38 10.45 7.43 -4.43
CA GLN A 38 9.26 6.79 -3.86
C GLN A 38 8.86 5.56 -4.66
N ASP A 39 8.87 5.65 -5.99
CA ASP A 39 8.56 4.52 -6.88
C ASP A 39 9.56 3.37 -6.69
N ALA A 40 10.86 3.68 -6.63
CA ALA A 40 11.91 2.68 -6.42
C ALA A 40 11.75 1.97 -5.07
N ARG A 41 11.46 2.71 -3.99
CA ARG A 41 11.25 2.14 -2.65
C ARG A 41 10.00 1.27 -2.59
N PHE A 42 8.90 1.73 -3.19
CA PHE A 42 7.67 0.94 -3.28
C PHE A 42 7.93 -0.38 -4.01
N ARG A 43 8.57 -0.35 -5.18
CA ARG A 43 8.92 -1.55 -5.96
C ARG A 43 9.83 -2.49 -5.18
N ALA A 44 10.86 -1.95 -4.51
CA ALA A 44 11.76 -2.74 -3.69
C ALA A 44 11.01 -3.47 -2.56
N ALA A 45 10.12 -2.77 -1.85
CA ALA A 45 9.30 -3.36 -0.79
C ALA A 45 8.35 -4.45 -1.31
N VAL A 46 7.75 -4.25 -2.49
CA VAL A 46 6.91 -5.26 -3.14
C VAL A 46 7.72 -6.50 -3.54
N ARG A 47 8.91 -6.32 -4.14
CA ARG A 47 9.80 -7.44 -4.50
C ARG A 47 10.26 -8.21 -3.27
N GLU A 48 10.55 -7.52 -2.17
CA GLU A 48 10.86 -8.17 -0.91
C GLU A 48 9.67 -9.01 -0.41
N GLY A 49 8.46 -8.44 -0.45
CA GLY A 49 7.22 -9.15 -0.11
C GLY A 49 7.00 -10.41 -0.97
N ILE A 50 7.30 -10.33 -2.27
CA ILE A 50 7.28 -11.48 -3.18
C ILE A 50 8.29 -12.54 -2.75
N ALA A 51 9.56 -12.16 -2.54
CA ALA A 51 10.59 -13.08 -2.11
C ALA A 51 10.26 -13.76 -0.77
N GLN A 52 9.64 -13.02 0.16
CA GLN A 52 9.15 -13.58 1.42
C GLN A 52 8.00 -14.57 1.22
N ALA A 53 7.07 -14.27 0.31
CA ALA A 53 5.97 -15.17 -0.08
C ALA A 53 6.50 -16.48 -0.67
N ASP A 54 7.44 -16.37 -1.61
CA ASP A 54 7.99 -17.53 -2.33
C ASP A 54 8.83 -18.44 -1.42
N ARG A 55 9.50 -17.87 -0.41
CA ARG A 55 10.19 -18.64 0.65
C ARG A 55 9.24 -19.30 1.65
N GLY A 56 7.91 -19.13 1.51
CA GLY A 56 6.93 -19.60 2.49
C GLY A 56 7.01 -18.89 3.84
N ASN A 57 7.66 -17.72 3.88
CA ASN A 57 7.93 -16.94 5.09
C ASN A 57 6.88 -15.85 5.35
N LEU A 58 5.91 -15.66 4.45
CA LEU A 58 4.63 -15.08 4.85
C LEU A 58 3.99 -16.08 5.81
N SER A 59 3.70 -15.64 7.05
CA SER A 59 3.26 -16.48 8.18
C SER A 59 2.71 -17.84 7.74
N LYS A 60 3.47 -18.92 7.95
CA LYS A 60 3.25 -20.30 7.44
C LYS A 60 1.86 -20.89 7.66
N ARG A 61 1.00 -20.20 8.41
CA ARG A 61 -0.33 -20.65 8.84
C ARG A 61 -1.43 -20.47 7.80
N LYS A 62 -1.16 -19.91 6.62
CA LYS A 62 -2.21 -19.43 5.71
C LYS A 62 -1.93 -19.69 4.23
N ARG A 63 -1.57 -20.94 3.92
CA ARG A 63 -2.02 -21.57 2.67
C ARG A 63 -3.54 -21.72 2.79
N TRP A 64 -4.30 -20.69 2.44
CA TRP A 64 -5.75 -20.76 2.52
C TRP A 64 -6.26 -21.59 1.37
N THR A 65 -6.56 -22.85 1.67
CA THR A 65 -7.29 -23.77 0.80
C THR A 65 -8.67 -23.23 0.46
N ARG A 66 -9.18 -23.72 -0.69
CA ARG A 66 -10.41 -23.40 -1.42
C ARG A 66 -11.50 -22.67 -0.65
N VAL A 67 -12.16 -21.78 -1.38
CA VAL A 67 -13.55 -21.34 -1.23
C VAL A 67 -14.40 -22.39 -0.49
N SER A 68 -14.48 -22.27 0.83
CA SER A 68 -15.54 -22.89 1.62
C SER A 68 -16.38 -21.75 2.16
N SER A 69 -17.48 -21.52 1.45
CA SER A 69 -18.74 -21.01 1.98
C SER A 69 -18.90 -21.40 3.47
N GLY A 70 -18.78 -20.43 4.40
CA GLY A 70 -18.96 -20.75 5.82
C GLY A 70 -18.39 -19.79 6.87
N CYS A 71 -17.83 -18.63 6.50
CA CYS A 71 -17.33 -17.66 7.51
C CYS A 71 -17.83 -16.25 7.21
N LEU A 72 -19.15 -16.07 7.28
CA LEU A 72 -19.80 -14.80 7.48
C LEU A 72 -20.40 -14.80 8.89
N THR A 73 -19.57 -14.65 9.92
CA THR A 73 -20.07 -14.18 11.22
C THR A 73 -19.16 -13.09 11.75
N LEU A 74 -19.80 -12.05 12.27
CA LEU A 74 -19.20 -10.81 12.74
C LEU A 74 -18.53 -10.98 14.12
N ASP A 75 -18.64 -12.17 14.75
CA ASP A 75 -18.47 -12.34 16.20
C ASP A 75 -17.26 -13.17 16.67
N ALA A 76 -16.36 -13.60 15.77
CA ALA A 76 -15.27 -14.48 16.18
C ALA A 76 -14.04 -13.78 16.84
N TYR A 77 -14.07 -12.49 17.19
CA TYR A 77 -13.01 -11.88 18.01
C TYR A 77 -13.57 -10.75 18.88
N PRO A 78 -13.43 -10.82 20.21
CA PRO A 78 -13.86 -9.74 21.08
C PRO A 78 -12.99 -8.51 20.85
N LEU A 79 -13.64 -7.35 20.70
CA LEU A 79 -13.05 -6.03 20.57
C LEU A 79 -12.52 -5.58 21.95
N ASP A 80 -11.60 -6.33 22.53
CA ASP A 80 -11.00 -5.97 23.81
C ASP A 80 -9.97 -4.87 23.58
N ALA A 81 -10.31 -3.69 24.09
CA ALA A 81 -9.73 -2.40 23.78
C ALA A 81 -8.25 -2.20 24.15
N ASN A 82 -7.49 -3.21 24.60
CA ASN A 82 -6.22 -2.96 25.30
C ASN A 82 -5.00 -3.79 24.90
N ARG A 83 -4.92 -4.32 23.67
CA ARG A 83 -3.67 -4.93 23.18
C ARG A 83 -3.15 -4.25 21.91
N ARG A 84 -2.27 -3.26 22.08
CA ARG A 84 -1.48 -2.53 21.05
C ARG A 84 -0.65 -3.42 20.10
N SER A 85 -0.81 -4.74 20.10
CA SER A 85 0.10 -5.71 19.45
C SER A 85 -0.48 -6.47 18.25
N GLY A 86 -1.75 -6.28 17.91
CA GLY A 86 -2.44 -7.13 16.94
C GLY A 86 -1.89 -7.05 15.51
N LEU A 87 -1.99 -5.90 14.83
CA LEU A 87 -1.60 -5.86 13.41
C LEU A 87 -0.11 -5.82 13.18
N ALA A 88 0.61 -5.23 14.13
CA ALA A 88 2.05 -5.21 14.12
C ALA A 88 2.57 -6.65 14.02
N LYS A 89 2.29 -7.52 15.00
CA LYS A 89 2.82 -8.90 15.04
C LYS A 89 2.32 -9.79 13.90
N HIS A 90 1.17 -9.49 13.30
CA HIS A 90 0.51 -10.35 12.30
C HIS A 90 0.82 -10.05 10.83
N LEU A 91 1.34 -8.86 10.48
CA LEU A 91 1.66 -8.51 9.08
C LEU A 91 3.17 -8.32 8.82
N ARG A 92 4.01 -8.42 9.86
CA ARG A 92 5.48 -8.20 9.80
C ARG A 92 5.88 -7.02 8.91
N LEU A 93 5.08 -5.95 8.94
CA LEU A 93 5.43 -4.66 8.35
C LEU A 93 6.70 -4.13 9.06
N PRO A 94 7.55 -3.37 8.34
CA PRO A 94 8.63 -2.61 8.97
C PRO A 94 8.11 -1.82 10.17
N GLU A 95 8.88 -1.70 11.25
CA GLU A 95 8.44 -0.99 12.48
C GLU A 95 7.96 0.45 12.21
N ARG A 96 8.52 1.09 11.18
CA ARG A 96 8.13 2.42 10.70
C ARG A 96 6.66 2.48 10.27
N THR A 97 6.16 1.46 9.57
CA THR A 97 4.75 1.35 9.14
C THR A 97 3.83 0.96 10.31
N ARG A 98 4.35 0.32 11.37
CA ARG A 98 3.57 -0.09 12.55
C ARG A 98 3.26 1.07 13.49
N ALA A 99 4.12 2.07 13.56
CA ALA A 99 4.03 3.15 14.55
C ALA A 99 2.90 4.17 14.29
N HIS A 100 2.34 4.23 13.06
CA HIS A 100 1.42 5.30 12.65
C HIS A 100 0.02 4.84 12.18
N LEU A 101 -0.25 3.53 12.16
CA LEU A 101 -1.57 3.04 11.74
C LEU A 101 -2.61 3.25 12.85
N ALA A 102 -3.37 4.33 12.75
CA ALA A 102 -4.52 4.58 13.63
C ALA A 102 -5.52 3.41 13.58
N LYS A 103 -6.17 3.11 14.71
CA LYS A 103 -7.15 2.01 14.84
C LYS A 103 -8.22 2.00 13.71
N PRO A 104 -8.77 3.15 13.26
CA PRO A 104 -9.72 3.16 12.15
C PRO A 104 -9.12 2.70 10.80
N THR A 105 -7.90 3.14 10.50
CA THR A 105 -7.16 2.79 9.28
C THR A 105 -6.98 1.28 9.15
N VAL A 106 -6.57 0.67 10.25
CA VAL A 106 -6.44 -0.78 10.42
C VAL A 106 -7.73 -1.53 10.08
N ILE A 107 -8.87 -1.05 10.58
CA ILE A 107 -10.16 -1.72 10.41
C ILE A 107 -10.55 -1.69 8.94
N GLU A 108 -10.40 -0.55 8.29
CA GLU A 108 -10.73 -0.35 6.87
C GLU A 108 -9.80 -1.15 5.93
N ILE A 109 -8.50 -1.18 6.22
CA ILE A 109 -7.55 -2.07 5.52
C ILE A 109 -8.02 -3.53 5.66
N ARG A 110 -8.39 -3.98 6.86
CA ARG A 110 -8.84 -5.35 7.08
C ARG A 110 -10.13 -5.68 6.33
N LYS A 111 -11.10 -4.75 6.27
CA LYS A 111 -12.31 -4.90 5.45
C LYS A 111 -11.97 -5.03 3.97
N SER A 112 -11.06 -4.20 3.48
CA SER A 112 -10.60 -4.20 2.09
C SER A 112 -9.85 -5.47 1.71
N VAL A 113 -8.99 -5.99 2.59
CA VAL A 113 -8.31 -7.28 2.37
C VAL A 113 -9.31 -8.44 2.39
N ARG A 114 -10.32 -8.42 3.27
CA ARG A 114 -11.36 -9.47 3.30
C ARG A 114 -12.16 -9.53 2.00
N SER A 115 -12.47 -8.39 1.39
CA SER A 115 -13.25 -8.38 0.14
C SER A 115 -12.45 -8.88 -1.06
N LEU A 116 -11.11 -8.84 -1.04
CA LEU A 116 -10.28 -9.46 -2.08
C LEU A 116 -10.49 -10.97 -2.21
N LYS A 117 -11.00 -11.66 -1.17
CA LYS A 117 -11.39 -13.07 -1.28
C LYS A 117 -12.51 -13.30 -2.31
N LYS A 118 -13.46 -12.36 -2.37
CA LYS A 118 -14.60 -12.44 -3.29
C LYS A 118 -14.28 -11.80 -4.64
N PHE A 119 -13.47 -10.73 -4.61
CA PHE A 119 -13.17 -9.91 -5.80
C PHE A 119 -11.65 -9.68 -5.94
N PRO A 120 -10.86 -10.74 -6.21
CA PRO A 120 -9.40 -10.65 -6.23
C PRO A 120 -8.88 -9.87 -7.45
N GLN A 121 -9.68 -9.68 -8.49
CA GLN A 121 -9.31 -8.93 -9.70
C GLN A 121 -9.61 -7.43 -9.62
N ARG A 122 -10.19 -6.94 -8.50
CA ARG A 122 -10.57 -5.53 -8.31
C ARG A 122 -9.37 -4.57 -8.25
N GLY A 123 -8.21 -5.04 -7.79
CA GLY A 123 -6.98 -4.26 -7.81
C GLY A 123 -6.49 -4.04 -9.23
N ARG A 124 -5.94 -2.85 -9.48
CA ARG A 124 -5.32 -2.50 -10.77
C ARG A 124 -4.04 -3.30 -10.94
N MET A 125 -3.57 -3.48 -12.18
CA MET A 125 -2.23 -4.04 -12.40
C MET A 125 -1.22 -3.17 -11.65
N GLY A 126 -0.38 -3.82 -10.84
CA GLY A 126 0.65 -3.15 -10.06
C GLY A 126 1.87 -2.82 -10.90
N ARG A 127 2.75 -2.01 -10.31
CA ARG A 127 4.03 -1.65 -10.92
C ARG A 127 4.96 -2.83 -11.14
N GLU A 128 4.88 -3.86 -10.30
CA GLU A 128 5.63 -5.11 -10.45
C GLU A 128 4.80 -6.17 -11.18
N GLU A 129 5.46 -6.99 -11.99
CA GLU A 129 4.81 -8.04 -12.77
C GLU A 129 4.04 -9.02 -11.86
N SER A 130 2.89 -9.50 -12.32
CA SER A 130 1.98 -10.39 -11.58
C SER A 130 1.41 -9.83 -10.27
N THR A 131 1.68 -8.56 -9.96
CA THR A 131 1.12 -7.87 -8.78
C THR A 131 -0.10 -7.04 -9.14
N ARG A 132 -0.89 -6.74 -8.11
CA ARG A 132 -2.05 -5.87 -8.15
C ARG A 132 -1.99 -4.88 -7.02
N GLU A 133 -2.47 -3.68 -7.30
CA GLU A 133 -2.54 -2.59 -6.34
C GLU A 133 -4.00 -2.25 -6.06
N LEU A 134 -4.39 -2.41 -4.79
CA LEU A 134 -5.68 -1.96 -4.32
C LEU A 134 -5.54 -0.59 -3.66
N LEU A 135 -6.08 0.42 -4.33
CA LEU A 135 -6.24 1.77 -3.79
C LEU A 135 -7.49 1.83 -2.92
N HIS A 136 -7.33 2.30 -1.68
CA HIS A 136 -8.47 2.51 -0.79
C HIS A 136 -9.06 3.90 -1.01
N ARG A 137 -10.35 4.00 -1.38
CA ARG A 137 -11.00 5.30 -1.66
C ARG A 137 -10.91 6.30 -0.50
N ARG A 138 -10.93 5.81 0.74
CA ARG A 138 -10.96 6.63 1.95
C ARG A 138 -9.64 6.69 2.71
N LEU A 139 -8.64 5.91 2.28
CA LEU A 139 -7.36 5.85 2.98
C LEU A 139 -6.23 6.06 1.98
N PRO A 140 -5.23 6.86 2.32
CA PRO A 140 -4.04 7.07 1.49
C PRO A 140 -3.10 5.85 1.55
N HIS A 141 -3.64 4.63 1.48
CA HIS A 141 -2.88 3.39 1.54
C HIS A 141 -3.07 2.60 0.25
N ILE A 142 -1.94 2.08 -0.25
CA ILE A 142 -1.85 1.17 -1.38
C ILE A 142 -1.57 -0.22 -0.83
N ILE A 143 -2.45 -1.17 -1.11
CA ILE A 143 -2.24 -2.57 -0.73
C ILE A 143 -1.73 -3.29 -1.98
N ALA A 144 -0.46 -3.66 -1.97
CA ALA A 144 0.16 -4.48 -3.02
C ALA A 144 -0.06 -5.96 -2.70
N TYR A 145 -0.60 -6.71 -3.66
CA TYR A 145 -0.89 -8.13 -3.51
C TYR A 145 -0.69 -8.90 -4.81
N ARG A 146 -0.65 -10.22 -4.73
CA ARG A 146 -0.58 -11.14 -5.88
C ARG A 146 -1.62 -12.24 -5.73
N MET A 147 -2.07 -12.80 -6.85
CA MET A 147 -2.89 -14.03 -6.88
C MET A 147 -1.97 -15.20 -7.21
N LYS A 148 -1.94 -16.25 -6.37
CA LYS A 148 -1.11 -17.43 -6.57
C LYS A 148 -1.82 -18.67 -6.00
N HIS A 149 -1.96 -19.74 -6.80
CA HIS A 149 -2.60 -21.01 -6.40
C HIS A 149 -3.92 -20.82 -5.61
N ASP A 150 -4.87 -20.06 -6.19
CA ASP A 150 -6.18 -19.70 -5.59
C ASP A 150 -6.13 -18.86 -4.30
N ALA A 151 -4.94 -18.40 -3.89
CA ALA A 151 -4.77 -17.53 -2.74
C ALA A 151 -4.42 -16.09 -3.15
N VAL A 152 -4.85 -15.15 -2.32
CA VAL A 152 -4.42 -13.74 -2.37
C VAL A 152 -3.29 -13.55 -1.36
N GLU A 153 -2.11 -13.22 -1.85
CA GLU A 153 -0.91 -12.94 -1.04
C GLU A 153 -0.77 -11.43 -0.89
N ILE A 154 -0.85 -10.90 0.33
CA ILE A 154 -0.55 -9.49 0.61
C ILE A 154 0.96 -9.33 0.71
N LEU A 155 1.53 -8.54 -0.18
CA LEU A 155 2.98 -8.35 -0.31
C LEU A 155 3.45 -7.16 0.51
N HIS A 156 2.71 -6.04 0.43
CA HIS A 156 3.06 -4.82 1.14
C HIS A 156 1.85 -3.89 1.33
N ILE A 157 1.89 -3.03 2.35
CA ILE A 157 0.93 -1.94 2.54
C ILE A 157 1.72 -0.64 2.65
N TRP A 158 1.48 0.27 1.71
CA TRP A 158 2.27 1.49 1.52
C TRP A 158 1.43 2.75 1.73
N HIS A 159 1.98 3.75 2.39
CA HIS A 159 1.42 5.08 2.54
C HIS A 159 2.31 6.11 1.82
N PRO A 160 1.88 6.67 0.66
CA PRO A 160 2.72 7.53 -0.19
C PRO A 160 3.33 8.76 0.50
N ALA A 161 2.61 9.37 1.43
CA ALA A 161 3.09 10.55 2.16
C ALA A 161 3.89 10.25 3.44
N GLN A 162 3.80 9.03 4.02
CA GLN A 162 4.43 8.69 5.31
C GLN A 162 5.64 7.77 5.13
N ASP A 163 5.63 6.91 4.12
CA ASP A 163 6.76 6.02 3.81
C ASP A 163 7.78 6.72 2.88
N ARG A 164 8.02 8.01 3.12
CA ARG A 164 9.00 8.86 2.43
C ARG A 164 10.43 8.68 2.94
#